data_AF-A0A1U7HK64-F1
#
_entry.id   AF-A0A1U7HK64-F1
#
_cell.length_a   1.000
_cell.length_b   1.000
_cell.length_c   1.000
_cell.angle_alpha   90.00
_cell.angle_beta   90.00
_cell.angle_gamma   90.00
#
_symmetry.space_group_name_H-M   'P 1'
#
loop_
_entity.id
_entity.type
_entity.pdbx_description
1 polymer ?
#
loop_
_entity_poly.entity_id
_entity_poly.type
_entity_poly.pdbx_seq_one_letter_code
_entity_poly.pdbx_strand_id
1 'polypeptide(L)'
;MLHCGQILQGRYQLQEKLKDSLLKQTWLAVDLATQPTTFVVIKLLTFTNATGWEELKLFERQAQVLKQLNYPQIPLYQDEFWLEAQPAYYVLVQEYIPGRSLEQLQQCWSEAQIHQIAKQVLDILVYLHDLHPPVIHRDIKPSNLIWGDNDKVYLVDFGGVQDQTVSPGATFTVVGTYGYTPLEQFGGKAVAASDLYALGATLIHLLTGILPADLPQHNLQLQFAELVNCSPSLVSWLQKMTEPALEKRFGCARQALAALESGIVLDATLVNNSGKGGLFNASIAVPAEIQGWNWGAFLLAPFWLVANRVWIGVLSWVPIMGFWMAIALGVKGNEWAWKSRRWESIEHFQKSQKRWAIAGITVGIAINLIVWHLGVLFLLSTLF
;
A
#
# COMPACT_ATOMS: atom_id res chain seq x y z
N MET A 1 26.40 34.63 -7.78
CA MET A 1 25.55 33.59 -8.40
C MET A 1 26.45 32.63 -9.16
N LEU A 2 26.19 31.32 -9.04
CA LEU A 2 26.95 30.30 -9.77
C LEU A 2 26.51 30.24 -11.24
N HIS A 3 27.44 29.94 -12.15
CA HIS A 3 27.18 29.90 -13.60
C HIS A 3 27.84 28.69 -14.28
N CYS A 4 27.33 28.32 -15.46
CA CYS A 4 27.93 27.31 -16.33
C CYS A 4 29.40 27.65 -16.63
N GLY A 5 30.27 26.64 -16.62
CA GLY A 5 31.71 26.78 -16.82
C GLY A 5 32.50 27.10 -15.55
N GLN A 6 31.85 27.53 -14.47
CA GLN A 6 32.52 27.81 -13.19
C GLN A 6 33.08 26.53 -12.58
N ILE A 7 34.31 26.61 -12.06
CA ILE A 7 34.99 25.49 -11.41
C ILE A 7 34.92 25.64 -9.89
N LEU A 8 34.41 24.61 -9.20
CA LEU A 8 34.35 24.52 -7.75
C LEU A 8 35.54 23.69 -7.24
N GLN A 9 36.23 24.20 -6.21
CA GLN A 9 37.44 23.60 -5.63
C GLN A 9 38.52 23.19 -6.64
N GLY A 10 38.62 23.88 -7.79
CA GLY A 10 39.57 23.53 -8.84
C GLY A 10 39.34 22.15 -9.49
N ARG A 11 38.22 21.48 -9.19
CA ARG A 11 37.94 20.10 -9.59
C ARG A 11 36.64 19.95 -10.36
N TYR A 12 35.56 20.56 -9.89
CA TYR A 12 34.23 20.31 -10.47
C TYR A 12 33.78 21.47 -11.34
N GLN A 13 33.67 21.25 -12.65
CA GLN A 13 33.20 22.27 -13.59
C GLN A 13 31.69 22.15 -13.81
N LEU A 14 30.94 23.18 -13.43
CA LEU A 14 29.48 23.24 -13.63
C LEU A 14 29.14 23.26 -15.12
N GLN A 15 28.18 22.44 -15.54
CA GLN A 15 27.72 22.36 -16.93
C GLN A 15 26.28 22.87 -17.05
N GLU A 16 25.33 22.13 -16.49
CA GLU A 16 23.90 22.40 -16.64
C GLU A 16 23.23 22.49 -15.28
N LYS A 17 22.32 23.45 -15.10
CA LYS A 17 21.49 23.50 -13.89
C LYS A 17 20.27 22.59 -14.08
N LEU A 18 20.19 21.52 -13.29
CA LEU A 18 19.12 20.52 -13.35
C LEU A 18 17.89 20.91 -12.54
N LYS A 19 18.10 21.52 -11.36
CA LYS A 19 17.02 22.05 -10.49
C LYS A 19 17.48 23.35 -9.83
N ASP A 20 16.58 24.31 -9.70
CA ASP A 20 16.83 25.59 -9.06
C ASP A 20 15.71 25.93 -8.07
N SER A 21 16.08 26.27 -6.85
CA SER A 21 15.18 26.82 -5.84
C SER A 21 15.95 27.82 -4.98
N LEU A 22 15.22 28.61 -4.17
CA LEU A 22 15.83 29.64 -3.32
C LEU A 22 16.93 29.07 -2.39
N LEU A 23 16.69 27.87 -1.85
CA LEU A 23 17.53 27.24 -0.83
C LEU A 23 18.41 26.13 -1.41
N LYS A 24 17.93 25.40 -2.42
CA LYS A 24 18.65 24.25 -2.99
C LYS A 24 18.86 24.41 -4.48
N GLN A 25 20.05 24.09 -4.96
CA GLN A 25 20.35 23.98 -6.39
C GLN A 25 20.90 22.60 -6.69
N THR A 26 20.64 22.07 -7.90
CA THR A 26 21.23 20.83 -8.38
C THR A 26 21.81 21.07 -9.76
N TRP A 27 23.06 20.71 -9.95
CA TRP A 27 23.82 20.92 -11.18
C TRP A 27 24.40 19.60 -11.68
N LEU A 28 24.41 19.43 -13.00
CA LEU A 28 25.31 18.53 -13.68
C LEU A 28 26.68 19.21 -13.78
N ALA A 29 27.73 18.48 -13.44
CA ALA A 29 29.10 18.95 -13.51
C ALA A 29 30.03 17.86 -14.04
N VAL A 30 31.24 18.26 -14.42
CA VAL A 30 32.32 17.35 -14.81
C VAL A 30 33.37 17.35 -13.70
N ASP A 31 33.79 16.17 -13.27
CA ASP A 31 34.96 15.99 -12.41
C ASP A 31 36.24 16.00 -13.27
N LEU A 32 37.04 17.06 -13.10
CA LEU A 32 38.29 17.27 -13.83
C LEU A 32 39.47 16.46 -13.25
N ALA A 33 39.32 15.87 -12.06
CA ALA A 33 40.36 15.06 -11.44
C ALA A 33 40.41 13.62 -11.97
N THR A 34 39.35 13.15 -12.64
CA THR A 34 39.27 11.80 -13.21
C THR A 34 39.72 11.78 -14.68
N GLN A 35 40.36 10.68 -15.09
CA GLN A 35 40.74 10.43 -16.49
C GLN A 35 40.23 9.04 -16.93
N PRO A 36 39.32 8.94 -17.91
CA PRO A 36 38.62 10.06 -18.57
C PRO A 36 37.74 10.84 -17.58
N THR A 37 37.45 12.10 -17.91
CA THR A 37 36.60 12.96 -17.07
C THR A 37 35.20 12.36 -16.94
N THR A 38 34.67 12.34 -15.72
CA THR A 38 33.37 11.74 -15.40
C THR A 38 32.34 12.81 -15.04
N PHE A 39 31.07 12.56 -15.35
CA PHE A 39 29.98 13.42 -14.91
C PHE A 39 29.61 13.15 -13.45
N VAL A 40 29.26 14.22 -12.73
CA VAL A 40 28.78 14.19 -11.35
C VAL A 40 27.56 15.10 -11.17
N VAL A 41 26.76 14.81 -10.16
CA VAL A 41 25.68 15.69 -9.71
C VAL A 41 26.15 16.45 -8.48
N ILE A 42 26.00 17.77 -8.52
CA ILE A 42 26.31 18.67 -7.42
C ILE A 42 25.01 19.21 -6.86
N LYS A 43 24.70 18.86 -5.62
CA LYS A 43 23.63 19.48 -4.85
C LYS A 43 24.22 20.56 -3.94
N LEU A 44 23.62 21.73 -3.96
CA LEU A 44 24.02 22.90 -3.19
C LEU A 44 22.89 23.29 -2.26
N LEU A 45 23.20 23.53 -0.99
CA LEU A 45 22.31 24.18 -0.04
C LEU A 45 22.87 25.57 0.28
N THR A 46 22.12 26.62 -0.04
CA THR A 46 22.47 27.99 0.32
C THR A 46 22.37 28.14 1.83
N PHE A 47 23.41 28.68 2.48
CA PHE A 47 23.40 29.02 3.89
C PHE A 47 23.19 30.52 4.06
N THR A 48 22.07 30.89 4.67
CA THR A 48 21.70 32.29 4.97
C THR A 48 21.29 32.39 6.44
N ASN A 49 21.24 33.59 7.02
CA ASN A 49 20.74 33.77 8.40
C ASN A 49 19.28 33.29 8.58
N ALA A 50 18.55 33.06 7.48
CA ALA A 50 17.19 32.52 7.45
C ALA A 50 17.11 31.01 7.15
N THR A 51 18.21 30.35 6.76
CA THR A 51 18.19 28.88 6.58
C THR A 51 18.14 28.22 7.93
N GLY A 52 17.02 27.58 8.22
CA GLY A 52 16.83 26.82 9.44
C GLY A 52 17.88 25.72 9.53
N TRP A 53 18.58 25.66 10.66
CA TRP A 53 19.52 24.59 11.02
C TRP A 53 18.99 23.17 10.73
N GLU A 54 17.67 23.00 10.64
CA GLU A 54 17.00 21.77 10.24
C GLU A 54 17.29 21.34 8.79
N GLU A 55 17.32 22.26 7.82
CA GLU A 55 17.60 21.92 6.42
C GLU A 55 19.05 21.49 6.22
N LEU A 56 19.99 22.16 6.91
CA LEU A 56 21.39 21.77 6.92
C LEU A 56 21.56 20.37 7.51
N LYS A 57 20.91 20.07 8.65
CA LYS A 57 20.94 18.73 9.25
C LYS A 57 20.41 17.64 8.32
N LEU A 58 19.32 17.91 7.59
CA LEU A 58 18.79 16.95 6.60
C LEU A 58 19.78 16.72 5.46
N PHE A 59 20.47 17.78 5.03
CA PHE A 59 21.41 17.71 3.91
C PHE A 59 22.73 17.02 4.31
N GLU A 60 23.30 17.34 5.47
CA GLU A 60 24.46 16.64 6.04
C GLU A 60 24.14 15.16 6.23
N ARG A 61 22.93 14.85 6.72
CA ARG A 61 22.48 13.47 6.88
C ARG A 61 22.43 12.71 5.56
N GLN A 62 21.92 13.33 4.50
CA GLN A 62 21.91 12.71 3.17
C GLN A 62 23.33 12.27 2.79
N ALA A 63 24.34 13.13 3.02
CA ALA A 63 25.73 12.81 2.75
C ALA A 63 26.24 11.65 3.63
N GLN A 64 25.95 11.68 4.94
CA GLN A 64 26.35 10.61 5.87
C GLN A 64 25.74 9.25 5.52
N VAL A 65 24.47 9.22 5.11
CA VAL A 65 23.80 8.00 4.66
C VAL A 65 24.47 7.51 3.39
N LEU A 66 24.59 8.35 2.35
CA LEU A 66 25.20 7.96 1.07
C LEU A 66 26.63 7.43 1.22
N LYS A 67 27.43 7.97 2.15
CA LYS A 67 28.78 7.46 2.46
C LYS A 67 28.81 6.00 2.92
N GLN A 68 27.73 5.53 3.53
CA GLN A 68 27.61 4.18 4.08
C GLN A 68 26.97 3.20 3.09
N LEU A 69 26.36 3.71 2.01
CA LEU A 69 25.67 2.88 1.02
C LEU A 69 26.65 2.43 -0.07
N ASN A 70 26.51 1.17 -0.46
CA ASN A 70 27.22 0.58 -1.58
C ASN A 70 26.27 -0.40 -2.28
N TYR A 71 25.50 0.12 -3.24
CA TYR A 71 24.54 -0.65 -4.02
C TYR A 71 24.48 -0.10 -5.47
N PRO A 72 24.52 -0.95 -6.51
CA PRO A 72 24.68 -0.50 -7.90
C PRO A 72 23.62 0.48 -8.43
N GLN A 73 22.42 0.47 -7.86
CA GLN A 73 21.29 1.32 -8.26
C GLN A 73 21.07 2.51 -7.31
N ILE A 74 22.07 2.83 -6.49
CA ILE A 74 22.13 4.02 -5.65
C ILE A 74 23.36 4.83 -6.07
N PRO A 75 23.25 6.15 -6.31
CA PRO A 75 24.40 6.95 -6.71
C PRO A 75 25.52 6.94 -5.66
N LEU A 76 26.75 6.71 -6.10
CA LEU A 76 27.91 6.75 -5.21
C LEU A 76 28.16 8.16 -4.66
N TYR A 77 28.47 8.24 -3.36
CA TYR A 77 29.02 9.44 -2.76
C TYR A 77 30.41 9.75 -3.35
N GLN A 78 30.68 11.02 -3.65
CA GLN A 78 31.98 11.45 -4.17
C GLN A 78 32.70 12.42 -3.23
N ASP A 79 32.00 13.46 -2.76
CA ASP A 79 32.64 14.55 -2.00
C ASP A 79 31.61 15.41 -1.24
N GLU A 80 32.08 16.14 -0.23
CA GLU A 80 31.31 17.18 0.46
C GLU A 80 32.23 18.32 0.93
N PHE A 81 31.79 19.57 0.78
CA PHE A 81 32.57 20.73 1.22
C PHE A 81 31.72 21.99 1.38
N TRP A 82 32.29 22.98 2.06
CA TRP A 82 31.75 24.34 2.09
C TRP A 82 32.37 25.17 0.98
N LEU A 83 31.52 25.93 0.27
CA LEU A 83 31.93 26.95 -0.66
C LEU A 83 31.77 28.32 0.01
N GLU A 84 32.90 28.98 0.27
CA GLU A 84 32.99 30.31 0.87
C GLU A 84 32.62 31.42 -0.13
N ALA A 85 31.40 31.35 -0.68
CA ALA A 85 30.80 32.40 -1.48
C ALA A 85 29.92 33.31 -0.61
N GLN A 86 29.37 34.38 -1.19
CA GLN A 86 28.30 35.16 -0.57
C GLN A 86 27.01 35.05 -1.40
N PRO A 87 25.97 34.36 -0.89
CA PRO A 87 25.93 33.56 0.35
C PRO A 87 26.80 32.30 0.29
N ALA A 88 27.13 31.71 1.43
CA ALA A 88 27.89 30.46 1.51
C ALA A 88 27.04 29.27 1.04
N TYR A 89 27.66 28.22 0.52
CA TYR A 89 26.97 27.00 0.14
C TYR A 89 27.57 25.78 0.83
N TYR A 90 26.73 24.89 1.32
CA TYR A 90 27.13 23.52 1.60
C TYR A 90 26.93 22.69 0.33
N VAL A 91 27.95 21.92 -0.06
CA VAL A 91 28.01 21.22 -1.35
C VAL A 91 28.12 19.72 -1.10
N LEU A 92 27.27 18.94 -1.77
CA LEU A 92 27.33 17.49 -1.85
C LEU A 92 27.53 17.08 -3.30
N VAL A 93 28.58 16.30 -3.57
CA VAL A 93 28.88 15.74 -4.88
C VAL A 93 28.61 14.23 -4.87
N GLN A 94 27.89 13.77 -5.88
CA GLN A 94 27.57 12.36 -6.06
C GLN A 94 27.67 11.95 -7.53
N GLU A 95 27.69 10.64 -7.78
CA GLU A 95 27.66 10.07 -9.11
C GLU A 95 26.47 10.61 -9.94
N TYR A 96 26.73 10.93 -11.20
CA TYR A 96 25.67 11.20 -12.16
C TYR A 96 25.14 9.89 -12.75
N ILE A 97 23.83 9.72 -12.68
CA ILE A 97 23.12 8.61 -13.31
C ILE A 97 22.56 9.07 -14.65
N PRO A 98 23.06 8.56 -15.79
CA PRO A 98 22.51 8.86 -17.11
C PRO A 98 21.10 8.30 -17.23
N GLY A 99 20.14 9.16 -17.55
CA GLY A 99 18.73 8.81 -17.68
C GLY A 99 17.79 9.96 -17.33
N ARG A 100 16.50 9.63 -17.16
CA ARG A 100 15.46 10.60 -16.78
C ARG A 100 14.66 10.08 -15.59
N SER A 101 14.14 11.00 -14.77
CA SER A 101 13.23 10.58 -13.70
C SER A 101 11.95 10.00 -14.27
N LEU A 102 11.29 9.10 -13.54
CA LEU A 102 10.00 8.55 -13.96
C LEU A 102 8.93 9.64 -14.12
N GLU A 103 9.05 10.74 -13.36
CA GLU A 103 8.22 11.94 -13.51
C GLU A 103 8.40 12.63 -14.87
N GLN A 104 9.65 12.72 -15.36
CA GLN A 104 9.99 13.40 -16.61
C GLN A 104 9.58 12.59 -17.85
N LEU A 105 9.48 11.27 -17.74
CA LEU A 105 9.19 10.42 -18.89
C LEU A 105 7.74 10.53 -19.39
N GLN A 106 6.79 10.96 -18.53
CA GLN A 106 5.38 11.23 -18.86
C GLN A 106 4.78 10.27 -19.92
N GLN A 107 5.07 8.98 -19.80
CA GLN A 107 4.68 7.96 -20.76
C GLN A 107 3.64 7.01 -20.17
N CYS A 108 2.92 6.30 -21.05
CA CYS A 108 2.08 5.19 -20.62
C CYS A 108 2.96 3.99 -20.25
N TRP A 109 2.94 3.60 -18.98
CA TRP A 109 3.72 2.47 -18.50
C TRP A 109 2.95 1.17 -18.70
N SER A 110 3.57 0.20 -19.38
CA SER A 110 3.01 -1.15 -19.48
C SER A 110 3.10 -1.87 -18.14
N GLU A 111 2.23 -2.85 -17.93
CA GLU A 111 2.28 -3.72 -16.74
C GLU A 111 3.65 -4.41 -16.57
N ALA A 112 4.31 -4.80 -17.67
CA ALA A 112 5.63 -5.39 -17.65
C ALA A 112 6.71 -4.40 -17.13
N GLN A 113 6.65 -3.14 -17.57
CA GLN A 113 7.55 -2.10 -17.06
C GLN A 113 7.28 -1.78 -15.59
N ILE A 114 6.00 -1.73 -15.17
CA ILE A 114 5.65 -1.53 -13.76
C ILE A 114 6.18 -2.67 -12.90
N HIS A 115 6.09 -3.92 -13.35
CA HIS A 115 6.72 -5.06 -12.69
C HIS A 115 8.24 -4.89 -12.58
N GLN A 116 8.91 -4.45 -13.66
CA GLN A 116 10.34 -4.21 -13.67
C GLN A 116 10.75 -3.12 -12.68
N ILE A 117 10.02 -1.99 -12.64
CA ILE A 117 10.26 -0.90 -11.69
C ILE A 117 10.07 -1.41 -10.27
N ALA A 118 8.92 -2.04 -10.00
CA ALA A 118 8.58 -2.54 -8.68
C ALA A 118 9.65 -3.49 -8.15
N LYS A 119 10.07 -4.46 -8.96
CA LYS A 119 11.13 -5.41 -8.59
C LYS A 119 12.45 -4.71 -8.26
N GLN A 120 12.95 -3.86 -9.15
CA GLN A 120 14.23 -3.19 -8.94
C GLN A 120 14.22 -2.26 -7.72
N VAL A 121 13.12 -1.53 -7.48
CA VAL A 121 13.01 -0.69 -6.29
C VAL A 121 12.87 -1.54 -5.03
N LEU A 122 12.13 -2.65 -5.05
CA LEU A 122 12.05 -3.57 -3.91
C LEU A 122 13.41 -4.18 -3.59
N ASP A 123 14.23 -4.54 -4.57
CA ASP A 123 15.59 -5.04 -4.35
C ASP A 123 16.46 -3.99 -3.63
N ILE A 124 16.35 -2.71 -4.02
CA ILE A 124 16.99 -1.59 -3.33
C ILE A 124 16.48 -1.46 -1.89
N LEU A 125 15.15 -1.54 -1.68
CA LEU A 125 14.56 -1.45 -0.34
C LEU A 125 14.93 -2.61 0.56
N VAL A 126 15.05 -3.84 0.02
CA VAL A 126 15.59 -4.98 0.76
C VAL A 126 16.99 -4.66 1.27
N TYR A 127 17.87 -4.17 0.39
CA TYR A 127 19.22 -3.77 0.80
C TYR A 127 19.21 -2.72 1.91
N LEU A 128 18.44 -1.63 1.75
CA LEU A 128 18.39 -0.53 2.73
C LEU A 128 17.80 -0.96 4.08
N HIS A 129 16.73 -1.76 4.06
CA HIS A 129 16.03 -2.20 5.27
C HIS A 129 16.78 -3.29 6.04
N ASP A 130 17.73 -3.99 5.40
CA ASP A 130 18.59 -4.99 6.06
C ASP A 130 19.89 -4.42 6.64
N LEU A 131 20.17 -3.13 6.43
CA LEU A 131 21.29 -2.45 7.08
C LEU A 131 21.10 -2.38 8.61
N HIS A 132 22.20 -2.17 9.33
CA HIS A 132 22.21 -2.10 10.80
C HIS A 132 22.90 -0.79 11.25
N PRO A 133 22.15 0.25 11.64
CA PRO A 133 20.68 0.32 11.69
C PRO A 133 20.03 0.36 10.29
N PRO A 134 18.74 0.00 10.18
CA PRO A 134 18.03 0.02 8.90
C PRO A 134 17.82 1.45 8.40
N VAL A 135 17.98 1.64 7.09
CA VAL A 135 17.80 2.93 6.41
C VAL A 135 16.41 2.98 5.78
N ILE A 136 15.58 3.94 6.18
CA ILE A 136 14.24 4.17 5.59
C ILE A 136 14.32 5.40 4.69
N HIS A 137 13.92 5.29 3.43
CA HIS A 137 14.09 6.34 2.42
C HIS A 137 13.16 7.54 2.64
N ARG A 138 11.87 7.27 2.91
CA ARG A 138 10.80 8.21 3.28
C ARG A 138 10.31 9.18 2.21
N ASP A 139 11.01 9.32 1.08
CA ASP A 139 10.56 10.18 -0.03
C ASP A 139 10.58 9.45 -1.38
N ILE A 140 10.06 8.22 -1.43
CA ILE A 140 9.94 7.48 -2.70
C ILE A 140 8.79 8.06 -3.52
N LYS A 141 9.13 8.54 -4.72
CA LYS A 141 8.20 9.17 -5.67
C LYS A 141 8.81 9.18 -7.08
N PRO A 142 8.02 9.43 -8.14
CA PRO A 142 8.52 9.42 -9.52
C PRO A 142 9.74 10.31 -9.79
N SER A 143 9.86 11.46 -9.11
CA SER A 143 11.00 12.38 -9.28
C SER A 143 12.30 11.93 -8.61
N ASN A 144 12.24 10.91 -7.73
CA ASN A 144 13.37 10.32 -7.03
C ASN A 144 13.73 8.91 -7.54
N LEU A 145 13.08 8.47 -8.63
CA LEU A 145 13.41 7.25 -9.35
C LEU A 145 13.87 7.63 -10.75
N ILE A 146 15.09 7.26 -11.13
CA ILE A 146 15.65 7.51 -12.46
C ILE A 146 15.56 6.21 -13.26
N TRP A 147 14.93 6.28 -14.44
CA TRP A 147 15.08 5.26 -15.47
C TRP A 147 16.39 5.53 -16.21
N GLY A 148 17.38 4.68 -15.95
CA GLY A 148 18.69 4.80 -16.56
C GLY A 148 18.70 4.33 -18.01
N ASP A 149 19.66 4.83 -18.79
CA ASP A 149 19.83 4.47 -20.21
C ASP A 149 20.18 2.97 -20.41
N ASN A 150 20.46 2.25 -19.33
CA ASN A 150 20.74 0.82 -19.27
C ASN A 150 19.52 -0.03 -18.84
N ASP A 151 18.31 0.53 -18.89
CA ASP A 151 17.05 -0.08 -18.43
C ASP A 151 17.05 -0.51 -16.96
N LYS A 152 17.87 0.14 -16.13
CA LYS A 152 17.86 0.01 -14.67
C LYS A 152 17.19 1.19 -14.02
N VAL A 153 16.52 0.93 -12.90
CA VAL A 153 15.92 1.96 -12.06
C VAL A 153 16.87 2.27 -10.92
N TYR A 154 17.17 3.56 -10.74
CA TYR A 154 18.03 4.07 -9.69
C TYR A 154 17.20 4.86 -8.67
N LEU A 155 17.44 4.62 -7.39
CA LEU A 155 16.85 5.38 -6.29
C LEU A 155 17.79 6.52 -5.90
N VAL A 156 17.29 7.75 -5.95
CA VAL A 156 18.06 8.95 -5.64
C VAL A 156 17.40 9.77 -4.54
N ASP A 157 18.16 10.73 -4.00
CA ASP A 157 17.68 11.73 -3.04
C ASP A 157 17.30 11.21 -1.64
N PHE A 158 18.33 10.84 -0.86
CA PHE A 158 18.22 10.36 0.53
C PHE A 158 18.00 11.48 1.56
N GLY A 159 17.54 12.66 1.14
CA GLY A 159 17.31 13.82 2.01
C GLY A 159 16.17 13.64 3.02
N GLY A 160 15.33 12.60 2.85
CA GLY A 160 14.24 12.27 3.77
C GLY A 160 14.59 11.28 4.86
N VAL A 161 15.78 10.66 4.84
CA VAL A 161 16.12 9.53 5.72
C VAL A 161 16.15 9.95 7.20
N GLN A 162 15.72 9.05 8.10
CA GLN A 162 16.03 9.17 9.53
C GLN A 162 16.42 7.80 10.10
N ASP A 163 17.44 7.79 10.95
CA ASP A 163 17.78 6.68 11.83
C ASP A 163 16.66 6.51 12.84
N GLN A 164 16.33 5.26 13.14
CA GLN A 164 15.37 4.92 14.20
C GLN A 164 15.85 5.33 15.60
N THR A 165 17.11 5.75 15.75
CA THR A 165 17.78 6.04 17.03
C THR A 165 17.58 7.47 17.56
N VAL A 166 16.52 8.17 17.13
CA VAL A 166 16.28 9.53 17.62
C VAL A 166 15.53 9.49 18.95
N SER A 167 16.21 9.99 19.99
CA SER A 167 15.76 10.09 21.38
C SER A 167 14.36 10.71 21.53
N PRO A 168 13.59 10.31 22.56
CA PRO A 168 12.31 10.94 22.88
C PRO A 168 12.51 12.44 23.15
N GLY A 169 11.95 13.30 22.30
CA GLY A 169 12.02 14.77 22.44
C GLY A 169 12.62 15.55 21.27
N ALA A 170 13.07 14.89 20.20
CA ALA A 170 13.45 15.60 18.97
C ALA A 170 12.21 16.13 18.23
N THR A 171 12.25 17.39 17.80
CA THR A 171 11.24 17.99 16.92
C THR A 171 11.13 17.15 15.64
N PHE A 172 9.93 16.63 15.36
CA PHE A 172 9.69 15.83 14.16
C PHE A 172 9.55 16.77 12.96
N THR A 173 10.57 16.85 12.11
CA THR A 173 10.39 17.46 10.79
C THR A 173 9.55 16.50 9.94
N VAL A 174 8.35 16.92 9.56
CA VAL A 174 7.52 16.17 8.60
C VAL A 174 8.22 16.23 7.25
N VAL A 175 8.94 15.17 6.89
CA VAL A 175 9.49 15.00 5.55
C VAL A 175 8.55 14.12 4.75
N GLY A 176 8.24 14.50 3.52
CA GLY A 176 7.40 13.71 2.63
C GLY A 176 6.67 14.56 1.60
N THR A 177 6.34 13.94 0.47
CA THR A 177 5.52 14.55 -0.58
C THR A 177 4.05 14.15 -0.39
N TYR A 178 3.15 15.13 -0.42
CA TYR A 178 1.70 14.91 -0.27
C TYR A 178 1.19 13.88 -1.30
N GLY A 179 0.33 12.96 -0.86
CA GLY A 179 -0.17 11.84 -1.67
C GLY A 179 0.71 10.57 -1.63
N TYR A 180 2.04 10.70 -1.59
CA TYR A 180 2.96 9.54 -1.50
C TYR A 180 3.29 9.15 -0.06
N THR A 181 3.19 10.12 0.86
CA THR A 181 3.59 9.94 2.25
C THR A 181 2.47 9.26 3.04
N PRO A 182 2.73 8.14 3.73
CA PRO A 182 1.73 7.47 4.55
C PRO A 182 1.53 8.17 5.90
N LEU A 183 0.37 7.96 6.54
CA LEU A 183 -0.05 8.69 7.75
C LEU A 183 0.91 8.54 8.94
N GLU A 184 1.48 7.36 9.15
CA GLU A 184 2.42 7.11 10.24
C GLU A 184 3.69 7.98 10.15
N GLN A 185 4.08 8.39 8.95
CA GLN A 185 5.26 9.24 8.72
C GLN A 185 4.98 10.69 9.14
N PHE A 186 3.76 11.20 8.96
CA PHE A 186 3.36 12.51 9.49
C PHE A 186 3.41 12.55 11.03
N GLY A 187 3.23 11.39 11.68
CA GLY A 187 3.40 11.23 13.13
C GLY A 187 4.84 10.97 13.58
N GLY A 188 5.83 11.03 12.67
CA GLY A 188 7.24 10.78 12.97
C GLY A 188 7.61 9.31 13.16
N LYS A 189 6.73 8.38 12.78
CA LYS A 189 6.88 6.92 13.00
C LYS A 189 7.11 6.15 11.71
N ALA A 190 7.86 6.71 10.76
CA ALA A 190 8.15 6.02 9.52
C ALA A 190 8.90 4.70 9.80
N VAL A 191 8.42 3.63 9.17
CA VAL A 191 8.95 2.26 9.25
C VAL A 191 9.26 1.75 7.86
N ALA A 192 9.88 0.56 7.74
CA ALA A 192 10.11 -0.09 6.44
C ALA A 192 8.84 -0.17 5.57
N ALA A 193 7.70 -0.47 6.19
CA ALA A 193 6.40 -0.50 5.52
C ALA A 193 5.94 0.86 4.98
N SER A 194 6.48 1.99 5.47
CA SER A 194 6.17 3.33 4.95
C SER A 194 6.77 3.54 3.55
N ASP A 195 7.98 3.04 3.29
CA ASP A 195 8.58 3.05 1.95
C ASP A 195 7.76 2.18 0.98
N LEU A 196 7.18 1.08 1.45
CA LEU A 196 6.32 0.23 0.62
C LEU A 196 5.03 0.94 0.18
N TYR A 197 4.42 1.73 1.07
CA TYR A 197 3.28 2.58 0.68
C TYR A 197 3.69 3.60 -0.37
N ALA A 198 4.80 4.30 -0.15
CA ALA A 198 5.29 5.33 -1.06
C ALA A 198 5.61 4.74 -2.45
N LEU A 199 6.18 3.53 -2.51
CA LEU A 199 6.36 2.78 -3.75
C LEU A 199 5.02 2.40 -4.38
N GLY A 200 4.06 1.86 -3.62
CA GLY A 200 2.74 1.52 -4.14
C GLY A 200 2.01 2.73 -4.75
N ALA A 201 2.00 3.86 -4.04
CA ALA A 201 1.44 5.12 -4.52
C ALA A 201 2.17 5.63 -5.78
N THR A 202 3.50 5.48 -5.83
CA THR A 202 4.31 5.81 -7.01
C THR A 202 3.88 4.99 -8.22
N LEU A 203 3.78 3.67 -8.09
CA LEU A 203 3.40 2.78 -9.19
C LEU A 203 1.96 3.01 -9.65
N ILE A 204 1.04 3.29 -8.74
CA ILE A 204 -0.34 3.67 -9.06
C ILE A 204 -0.36 4.97 -9.87
N HIS A 205 0.43 5.97 -9.47
CA HIS A 205 0.54 7.21 -10.25
C HIS A 205 1.07 6.94 -11.65
N LEU A 206 2.11 6.12 -11.81
CA LEU A 206 2.63 5.77 -13.13
C LEU A 206 1.60 5.03 -14.01
N LEU A 207 0.77 4.18 -13.41
CA LEU A 207 -0.29 3.46 -14.13
C LEU A 207 -1.47 4.34 -14.55
N THR A 208 -1.89 5.25 -13.67
CA THR A 208 -3.10 6.06 -13.85
C THR A 208 -2.82 7.41 -14.52
N GLY A 209 -1.59 7.92 -14.42
CA GLY A 209 -1.24 9.30 -14.75
C GLY A 209 -1.84 10.34 -13.82
N ILE A 210 -2.46 9.92 -12.70
CA ILE A 210 -3.12 10.79 -11.73
C ILE A 210 -2.30 10.83 -10.45
N LEU A 211 -2.09 12.03 -9.88
CA LEU A 211 -1.40 12.17 -8.61
C LEU A 211 -2.15 11.39 -7.51
N PRO A 212 -1.46 10.67 -6.61
CA PRO A 212 -2.12 9.86 -5.59
C PRO A 212 -3.06 10.66 -4.67
N ALA A 213 -2.76 11.94 -4.47
CA ALA A 213 -3.59 12.87 -3.71
C ALA A 213 -4.93 13.18 -4.38
N ASP A 214 -4.99 13.11 -5.71
CA ASP A 214 -6.18 13.45 -6.51
C ASP A 214 -7.03 12.22 -6.84
N LEU A 215 -6.54 11.01 -6.52
CA LEU A 215 -7.32 9.78 -6.68
C LEU A 215 -8.49 9.73 -5.70
N PRO A 216 -9.65 9.18 -6.10
CA PRO A 216 -10.74 8.94 -5.16
C PRO A 216 -10.27 8.04 -4.02
N GLN A 217 -10.73 8.33 -2.80
CA GLN A 217 -10.37 7.57 -1.61
C GLN A 217 -11.61 7.07 -0.88
N HIS A 218 -11.52 5.86 -0.34
CA HIS A 218 -12.54 5.30 0.55
C HIS A 218 -11.83 4.65 1.74
N ASN A 219 -12.18 5.06 2.97
CA ASN A 219 -11.47 4.65 4.19
C ASN A 219 -9.94 4.86 4.09
N LEU A 220 -9.51 5.98 3.48
CA LEU A 220 -8.11 6.33 3.24
C LEU A 220 -7.38 5.41 2.23
N GLN A 221 -8.05 4.42 1.64
CA GLN A 221 -7.50 3.58 0.58
C GLN A 221 -7.70 4.24 -0.78
N LEU A 222 -6.63 4.24 -1.60
CA LEU A 222 -6.65 4.74 -2.98
C LEU A 222 -7.55 3.86 -3.86
N GLN A 223 -8.52 4.47 -4.55
CA GLN A 223 -9.43 3.79 -5.47
C GLN A 223 -8.93 3.96 -6.92
N PHE A 224 -8.07 3.05 -7.36
CA PHE A 224 -7.45 3.09 -8.70
C PHE A 224 -7.82 1.89 -9.59
N ALA A 225 -8.40 0.83 -9.03
CA ALA A 225 -8.60 -0.44 -9.73
C ALA A 225 -9.44 -0.32 -11.00
N GLU A 226 -10.45 0.58 -11.01
CA GLU A 226 -11.30 0.82 -12.19
C GLU A 226 -10.65 1.75 -13.22
N LEU A 227 -9.52 2.40 -12.87
CA LEU A 227 -8.80 3.34 -13.72
C LEU A 227 -7.65 2.70 -14.50
N VAL A 228 -7.32 1.44 -14.21
CA VAL A 228 -6.18 0.73 -14.79
C VAL A 228 -6.63 -0.54 -15.50
N ASN A 229 -5.93 -0.90 -16.56
CA ASN A 229 -6.12 -2.18 -17.26
C ASN A 229 -4.94 -3.10 -16.97
N CYS A 230 -4.89 -3.64 -15.76
CA CYS A 230 -3.82 -4.52 -15.28
C CYS A 230 -4.37 -5.85 -14.77
N SER A 231 -3.51 -6.84 -14.64
CA SER A 231 -3.86 -8.13 -14.05
C SER A 231 -4.44 -7.98 -12.63
N PRO A 232 -5.42 -8.82 -12.25
CA PRO A 232 -5.97 -8.81 -10.88
C PRO A 232 -4.90 -9.02 -9.80
N SER A 233 -3.84 -9.77 -10.09
CA SER A 233 -2.73 -9.99 -9.16
C SER A 233 -1.98 -8.70 -8.88
N LEU A 234 -1.57 -7.95 -9.91
CA LEU A 234 -0.89 -6.66 -9.71
C LEU A 234 -1.79 -5.65 -8.98
N VAL A 235 -3.08 -5.59 -9.32
CA VAL A 235 -4.04 -4.71 -8.62
C VAL A 235 -4.13 -5.08 -7.13
N SER A 236 -4.30 -6.36 -6.80
CA SER A 236 -4.36 -6.83 -5.40
C SER A 236 -3.06 -6.56 -4.64
N TRP A 237 -1.92 -6.68 -5.33
CA TRP A 237 -0.60 -6.42 -4.77
C TRP A 237 -0.41 -4.93 -4.46
N LEU A 238 -0.77 -4.04 -5.40
CA LEU A 238 -0.75 -2.59 -5.20
C LEU A 238 -1.68 -2.13 -4.09
N GLN A 239 -2.90 -2.69 -4.02
CA GLN A 239 -3.83 -2.43 -2.92
C GLN A 239 -3.20 -2.76 -1.57
N LYS A 240 -2.55 -3.92 -1.45
CA LYS A 240 -1.85 -4.33 -0.23
C LYS A 240 -0.62 -3.47 0.08
N MET A 241 0.13 -3.01 -0.93
CA MET A 241 1.23 -2.06 -0.75
C MET A 241 0.73 -0.73 -0.16
N THR A 242 -0.46 -0.27 -0.58
CA THR A 242 -1.04 1.01 -0.16
C THR A 242 -2.12 0.88 0.92
N GLU A 243 -2.15 -0.21 1.69
CA GLU A 243 -3.05 -0.32 2.84
C GLU A 243 -2.72 0.76 3.89
N PRO A 244 -3.69 1.57 4.36
CA PRO A 244 -3.44 2.60 5.37
C PRO A 244 -3.01 2.03 6.72
N ALA A 245 -3.56 0.85 7.07
CA ALA A 245 -3.25 0.16 8.30
C ALA A 245 -1.98 -0.68 8.15
N LEU A 246 -0.96 -0.43 8.99
CA LEU A 246 0.35 -1.09 8.91
C LEU A 246 0.24 -2.62 9.01
N GLU A 247 -0.65 -3.13 9.87
CA GLU A 247 -0.88 -4.55 10.08
C GLU A 247 -1.52 -5.26 8.88
N LYS A 248 -2.10 -4.51 7.94
CA LYS A 248 -2.68 -5.04 6.69
C LYS A 248 -1.72 -4.89 5.51
N ARG A 249 -0.74 -3.98 5.61
CA ARG A 249 0.33 -3.79 4.61
C ARG A 249 1.35 -4.93 4.69
N PHE A 250 2.17 -5.07 3.66
CA PHE A 250 3.35 -5.93 3.75
C PHE A 250 4.27 -5.47 4.87
N GLY A 251 4.78 -6.43 5.66
CA GLY A 251 5.66 -6.13 6.79
C GLY A 251 7.08 -5.75 6.39
N CYS A 252 7.56 -6.23 5.23
CA CYS A 252 8.90 -5.93 4.72
C CYS A 252 8.99 -6.04 3.19
N ALA A 253 10.04 -5.45 2.61
CA ALA A 253 10.28 -5.45 1.16
C ALA A 253 10.43 -6.85 0.57
N ARG A 254 11.06 -7.81 1.29
CA ARG A 254 11.19 -9.21 0.84
C ARG A 254 9.82 -9.88 0.66
N GLN A 255 8.89 -9.62 1.58
CA GLN A 255 7.54 -10.17 1.50
C GLN A 255 6.77 -9.60 0.30
N ALA A 256 6.89 -8.28 0.08
CA ALA A 256 6.28 -7.63 -1.07
C ALA A 256 6.87 -8.14 -2.40
N LEU A 257 8.19 -8.32 -2.48
CA LEU A 257 8.87 -8.85 -3.65
C LEU A 257 8.45 -10.29 -3.97
N ALA A 258 8.46 -11.18 -2.97
CA ALA A 258 8.03 -12.57 -3.16
C ALA A 258 6.56 -12.66 -3.61
N ALA A 259 5.69 -11.81 -3.07
CA ALA A 259 4.30 -11.74 -3.49
C ALA A 259 4.14 -11.25 -4.93
N LEU A 260 4.90 -10.23 -5.34
CA LEU A 260 4.94 -9.73 -6.72
C LEU A 260 5.34 -10.83 -7.71
N GLU A 261 6.42 -11.55 -7.40
CA GLU A 261 6.95 -12.61 -8.27
C GLU A 261 6.06 -13.86 -8.34
N SER A 262 5.29 -14.13 -7.28
CA SER A 262 4.35 -15.26 -7.27
C SER A 262 3.21 -15.12 -8.27
N GLY A 263 2.84 -13.88 -8.62
CA GLY A 263 1.69 -13.57 -9.48
C GLY A 263 0.34 -14.02 -8.89
N ILE A 264 0.30 -14.43 -7.62
CA ILE A 264 -0.92 -14.88 -6.95
C ILE A 264 -1.74 -13.64 -6.60
N VAL A 265 -3.05 -13.70 -6.86
CA VAL A 265 -4.00 -12.74 -6.31
C VAL A 265 -3.96 -12.90 -4.80
N LEU A 266 -3.32 -11.95 -4.13
CA LEU A 266 -3.34 -11.91 -2.68
C LEU A 266 -4.80 -11.74 -2.29
N ASP A 267 -5.23 -12.36 -1.19
CA ASP A 267 -6.50 -12.02 -0.55
C ASP A 267 -6.41 -10.56 -0.08
N ALA A 268 -6.52 -9.64 -1.05
CA ALA A 268 -7.02 -8.31 -0.88
C ALA A 268 -8.37 -8.55 -0.25
N THR A 269 -8.48 -8.12 1.02
CA THR A 269 -9.73 -7.81 1.70
C THR A 269 -10.86 -7.75 0.69
N LEU A 270 -11.57 -8.89 0.53
CA LEU A 270 -12.45 -9.14 -0.60
C LEU A 270 -13.21 -7.86 -0.93
N VAL A 271 -12.99 -7.33 -2.12
CA VAL A 271 -13.82 -6.22 -2.64
C VAL A 271 -15.23 -6.64 -2.35
N ASN A 272 -15.86 -5.95 -1.39
CA ASN A 272 -17.10 -6.44 -0.83
C ASN A 272 -18.09 -6.54 -1.98
N ASN A 273 -18.45 -7.75 -2.37
CA ASN A 273 -19.30 -8.03 -3.52
C ASN A 273 -20.71 -8.44 -3.08
N SER A 274 -21.00 -8.32 -1.79
CA SER A 274 -22.32 -8.60 -1.25
C SER A 274 -23.39 -7.71 -1.90
N GLY A 275 -24.58 -8.27 -2.13
CA GLY A 275 -25.68 -7.55 -2.76
C GLY A 275 -25.46 -7.16 -4.22
N LYS A 276 -24.33 -7.49 -4.85
CA LYS A 276 -24.14 -7.31 -6.29
C LYS A 276 -24.68 -8.56 -7.00
N GLY A 277 -25.59 -8.39 -7.97
CA GLY A 277 -25.95 -9.35 -9.03
C GLY A 277 -27.02 -10.42 -8.78
N GLY A 278 -27.82 -10.37 -7.72
CA GLY A 278 -29.00 -11.22 -7.61
C GLY A 278 -28.70 -12.70 -7.26
N LEU A 279 -29.71 -13.37 -6.72
CA LEU A 279 -29.53 -14.62 -5.96
C LEU A 279 -28.88 -15.78 -6.76
N PHE A 280 -29.14 -15.83 -8.06
CA PHE A 280 -28.77 -16.94 -8.94
C PHE A 280 -27.62 -16.63 -9.88
N ASN A 281 -26.98 -15.46 -9.74
CA ASN A 281 -25.87 -15.13 -10.59
C ASN A 281 -24.61 -15.87 -10.12
N ALA A 282 -24.11 -16.75 -10.99
CA ALA A 282 -22.93 -17.58 -10.75
C ALA A 282 -21.62 -16.84 -11.01
N SER A 283 -21.64 -15.68 -11.69
CA SER A 283 -20.42 -14.90 -11.97
C SER A 283 -19.85 -14.18 -10.74
N ILE A 284 -20.61 -14.15 -9.64
CA ILE A 284 -20.18 -13.52 -8.38
C ILE A 284 -19.62 -14.58 -7.46
N ALA A 285 -18.30 -14.52 -7.29
CA ALA A 285 -17.57 -15.34 -6.34
C ALA A 285 -18.06 -15.05 -4.91
N VAL A 286 -18.37 -16.09 -4.15
CA VAL A 286 -18.75 -15.96 -2.74
C VAL A 286 -17.51 -16.25 -1.90
N PRO A 287 -17.15 -15.40 -0.91
CA PRO A 287 -16.01 -15.64 -0.01
C PRO A 287 -16.01 -17.06 0.55
N ALA A 288 -14.87 -17.74 0.55
CA ALA A 288 -14.76 -19.09 1.08
C ALA A 288 -15.07 -19.13 2.59
N GLU A 289 -14.77 -18.03 3.31
CA GLU A 289 -14.92 -17.86 4.76
C GLU A 289 -16.37 -17.82 5.23
N ILE A 290 -17.33 -17.66 4.32
CA ILE A 290 -18.77 -17.67 4.65
C ILE A 290 -19.48 -18.93 4.16
N GLN A 291 -18.79 -19.82 3.45
CA GLN A 291 -19.36 -21.09 3.02
C GLN A 291 -19.53 -22.02 4.23
N GLY A 292 -20.64 -22.76 4.25
CA GLY A 292 -20.96 -23.67 5.34
C GLY A 292 -22.46 -23.69 5.66
N TRP A 293 -22.82 -24.57 6.59
CA TRP A 293 -24.20 -24.76 6.98
C TRP A 293 -24.76 -23.56 7.76
N ASN A 294 -25.93 -23.05 7.35
CA ASN A 294 -26.62 -21.96 8.02
C ASN A 294 -27.72 -22.49 8.95
N TRP A 295 -27.38 -22.63 10.23
CA TRP A 295 -28.32 -23.06 11.28
C TRP A 295 -29.49 -22.09 11.50
N GLY A 296 -29.27 -20.78 11.30
CA GLY A 296 -30.33 -19.79 11.43
C GLY A 296 -31.40 -19.93 10.35
N ALA A 297 -30.97 -20.11 9.09
CA ALA A 297 -31.85 -20.32 7.94
C ALA A 297 -32.59 -21.65 8.03
N PHE A 298 -31.92 -22.71 8.52
CA PHE A 298 -32.51 -24.03 8.69
C PHE A 298 -33.56 -24.08 9.82
N LEU A 299 -33.26 -23.51 10.99
CA LEU A 299 -34.11 -23.61 12.19
C LEU A 299 -35.16 -22.50 12.29
N LEU A 300 -34.88 -21.32 11.75
CA LEU A 300 -35.73 -20.12 11.87
C LEU A 300 -36.07 -19.50 10.51
N ALA A 301 -36.33 -20.34 9.49
CA ALA A 301 -36.62 -19.88 8.13
C ALA A 301 -37.59 -18.68 8.08
N PRO A 302 -38.77 -18.67 8.73
CA PRO A 302 -39.73 -17.58 8.57
C PRO A 302 -39.19 -16.18 8.91
N PHE A 303 -38.38 -16.08 9.97
CA PHE A 303 -37.81 -14.82 10.44
C PHE A 303 -36.49 -14.48 9.74
N TRP A 304 -35.68 -15.51 9.49
CA TRP A 304 -34.37 -15.38 8.88
C TRP A 304 -34.47 -14.86 7.43
N LEU A 305 -35.45 -15.33 6.66
CA LEU A 305 -35.66 -14.96 5.26
C LEU A 305 -35.96 -13.46 5.10
N VAL A 306 -36.81 -12.91 5.97
CA VAL A 306 -37.19 -11.49 5.97
C VAL A 306 -35.98 -10.62 6.30
N ALA A 307 -35.25 -10.97 7.37
CA ALA A 307 -34.09 -10.20 7.81
C ALA A 307 -32.96 -10.19 6.78
N ASN A 308 -32.79 -11.29 6.04
CA ASN A 308 -31.74 -11.43 5.03
C ASN A 308 -32.24 -11.17 3.60
N ARG A 309 -33.51 -10.77 3.38
CA ARG A 309 -34.09 -10.53 2.03
C ARG A 309 -33.97 -11.72 1.06
N VAL A 310 -34.06 -12.95 1.56
CA VAL A 310 -33.96 -14.18 0.76
C VAL A 310 -35.37 -14.71 0.47
N TRP A 311 -36.09 -14.15 -0.51
CA TRP A 311 -37.50 -14.48 -0.72
C TRP A 311 -37.77 -15.87 -1.30
N ILE A 312 -36.79 -16.48 -2.00
CA ILE A 312 -36.92 -17.85 -2.53
C ILE A 312 -37.25 -18.86 -1.43
N GLY A 313 -36.81 -18.62 -0.19
CA GLY A 313 -37.02 -19.56 0.89
C GLY A 313 -38.45 -19.56 1.45
N VAL A 314 -39.35 -18.68 1.00
CA VAL A 314 -40.80 -18.77 1.32
C VAL A 314 -41.38 -20.12 0.86
N LEU A 315 -40.75 -20.77 -0.12
CA LEU A 315 -41.06 -22.14 -0.53
C LEU A 315 -40.90 -23.17 0.61
N SER A 316 -40.21 -22.83 1.71
CA SER A 316 -40.14 -23.68 2.90
C SER A 316 -41.50 -23.85 3.60
N TRP A 317 -42.48 -22.99 3.29
CA TRP A 317 -43.84 -23.05 3.84
C TRP A 317 -44.80 -23.91 2.99
N VAL A 318 -44.37 -24.32 1.80
CA VAL A 318 -45.20 -25.15 0.92
C VAL A 318 -45.13 -26.61 1.38
N PRO A 319 -46.26 -27.29 1.61
CA PRO A 319 -46.28 -28.71 1.95
C PRO A 319 -45.50 -29.55 0.92
N ILE A 320 -44.81 -30.61 1.37
CA ILE A 320 -43.95 -31.51 0.55
C ILE A 320 -42.64 -30.86 0.06
N MET A 321 -42.65 -29.61 -0.42
CA MET A 321 -41.42 -28.87 -0.77
C MET A 321 -40.67 -28.33 0.46
N GLY A 322 -41.38 -28.10 1.56
CA GLY A 322 -40.86 -27.38 2.71
C GLY A 322 -39.60 -27.98 3.33
N PHE A 323 -39.56 -29.32 3.43
CA PHE A 323 -38.43 -30.05 3.98
C PHE A 323 -37.17 -29.91 3.12
N TRP A 324 -37.31 -30.11 1.80
CA TRP A 324 -36.19 -29.96 0.86
C TRP A 324 -35.70 -28.52 0.78
N MET A 325 -36.61 -27.55 0.85
CA MET A 325 -36.24 -26.14 0.87
C MET A 325 -35.55 -25.75 2.19
N ALA A 326 -35.94 -26.32 3.33
CA ALA A 326 -35.23 -26.12 4.59
C ALA A 326 -33.78 -26.62 4.50
N ILE A 327 -33.55 -27.81 3.92
CA ILE A 327 -32.20 -28.33 3.66
C ILE A 327 -31.44 -27.40 2.70
N ALA A 328 -32.08 -26.93 1.62
CA ALA A 328 -31.47 -25.99 0.69
C ALA A 328 -31.08 -24.66 1.37
N LEU A 329 -31.91 -24.15 2.30
CA LEU A 329 -31.61 -23.00 3.14
C LEU A 329 -30.45 -23.27 4.11
N GLY A 330 -30.34 -24.48 4.63
CA GLY A 330 -29.18 -24.91 5.43
C GLY A 330 -27.89 -24.88 4.61
N VAL A 331 -27.88 -25.44 3.40
CA VAL A 331 -26.68 -25.53 2.55
C VAL A 331 -26.31 -24.18 1.90
N LYS A 332 -27.29 -23.46 1.37
CA LYS A 332 -27.09 -22.24 0.56
C LYS A 332 -27.47 -20.93 1.26
N GLY A 333 -27.98 -20.99 2.49
CA GLY A 333 -28.44 -19.79 3.20
C GLY A 333 -27.39 -18.70 3.30
N ASN A 334 -26.13 -19.02 3.59
CA ASN A 334 -25.07 -18.02 3.66
C ASN A 334 -24.83 -17.34 2.30
N GLU A 335 -24.75 -18.11 1.22
CA GLU A 335 -24.59 -17.59 -0.15
C GLU A 335 -25.77 -16.69 -0.53
N TRP A 336 -26.99 -17.15 -0.30
CA TRP A 336 -28.19 -16.40 -0.64
C TRP A 336 -28.32 -15.10 0.16
N ALA A 337 -28.01 -15.11 1.45
CA ALA A 337 -28.00 -13.93 2.30
C ALA A 337 -26.88 -12.93 1.95
N TRP A 338 -25.75 -13.43 1.46
CA TRP A 338 -24.65 -12.59 0.98
C TRP A 338 -25.02 -11.88 -0.33
N LYS A 339 -25.70 -12.59 -1.25
CA LYS A 339 -26.11 -12.05 -2.56
C LYS A 339 -27.36 -11.16 -2.50
N SER A 340 -28.20 -11.28 -1.47
CA SER A 340 -29.50 -10.60 -1.39
C SER A 340 -29.46 -9.16 -0.87
N ARG A 341 -28.44 -8.79 -0.09
CA ARG A 341 -28.31 -7.43 0.46
C ARG A 341 -26.85 -7.01 0.63
N ARG A 342 -26.63 -5.70 0.72
CA ARG A 342 -25.31 -5.13 0.98
C ARG A 342 -24.94 -5.29 2.46
N TRP A 343 -23.75 -5.83 2.71
CA TRP A 343 -23.12 -5.93 4.02
C TRP A 343 -21.93 -4.97 4.08
N GLU A 344 -21.51 -4.57 5.28
CA GLU A 344 -20.35 -3.66 5.46
C GLU A 344 -19.02 -4.40 5.29
N SER A 345 -18.93 -5.63 5.82
CA SER A 345 -17.77 -6.51 5.73
C SER A 345 -18.16 -7.98 5.90
N ILE A 346 -17.22 -8.90 5.66
CA ILE A 346 -17.39 -10.34 5.95
C ILE A 346 -17.62 -10.56 7.45
N GLU A 347 -16.88 -9.86 8.31
CA GLU A 347 -17.04 -9.95 9.76
C GLU A 347 -18.43 -9.50 10.21
N HIS A 348 -18.96 -8.41 9.63
CA HIS A 348 -20.32 -7.94 9.92
C HIS A 348 -21.37 -8.99 9.54
N PHE A 349 -21.19 -9.66 8.39
CA PHE A 349 -22.03 -10.78 7.97
C PHE A 349 -21.96 -11.97 8.92
N GLN A 350 -20.74 -12.45 9.22
CA GLN A 350 -20.53 -13.60 10.09
C GLN A 350 -21.10 -13.36 11.49
N LYS A 351 -20.92 -12.15 12.05
CA LYS A 351 -21.52 -11.76 13.34
C LYS A 351 -23.04 -11.83 13.30
N SER A 352 -23.67 -11.42 12.21
CA SER A 352 -25.12 -11.52 12.03
C SER A 352 -25.58 -12.97 11.92
N GLN A 353 -24.93 -13.80 11.09
CA GLN A 353 -25.30 -15.22 10.95
C GLN A 353 -25.06 -16.00 12.24
N LYS A 354 -24.02 -15.67 13.01
CA LYS A 354 -23.78 -16.27 14.33
C LYS A 354 -24.92 -15.98 15.32
N ARG A 355 -25.46 -14.76 15.33
CA ARG A 355 -26.63 -14.41 16.16
C ARG A 355 -27.86 -15.22 15.74
N TRP A 356 -28.08 -15.39 14.45
CA TRP A 356 -29.17 -16.22 13.92
C TRP A 356 -29.02 -17.70 14.26
N ALA A 357 -27.80 -18.25 14.18
CA ALA A 357 -27.52 -19.63 14.58
C ALA A 357 -27.82 -19.85 16.06
N ILE A 358 -27.36 -18.95 16.94
CA ILE A 358 -27.63 -19.03 18.38
C ILE A 358 -29.14 -18.95 18.64
N ALA A 359 -29.83 -17.98 18.04
CA ALA A 359 -31.28 -17.85 18.20
C ALA A 359 -32.02 -19.11 17.73
N GLY A 360 -31.62 -19.69 16.60
CA GLY A 360 -32.25 -20.89 16.05
C GLY A 360 -32.06 -22.12 16.92
N ILE A 361 -30.84 -22.32 17.44
CA ILE A 361 -30.56 -23.43 18.36
C ILE A 361 -31.37 -23.28 19.64
N THR A 362 -31.39 -22.08 20.24
CA THR A 362 -32.15 -21.83 21.48
C THR A 362 -33.64 -22.07 21.30
N VAL A 363 -34.24 -21.56 20.22
CA VAL A 363 -35.66 -21.80 19.92
C VAL A 363 -35.92 -23.28 19.62
N GLY A 364 -35.05 -23.94 18.87
CA GLY A 364 -35.16 -25.37 18.57
C GLY A 364 -35.15 -26.24 19.83
N ILE A 365 -34.25 -25.96 20.78
CA ILE A 365 -34.21 -26.62 22.09
C ILE A 365 -35.51 -26.40 22.85
N ALA A 366 -36.01 -25.16 22.91
CA ALA A 366 -37.26 -24.84 23.60
C ALA A 366 -38.47 -25.59 23.01
N ILE A 367 -38.59 -25.61 21.68
CA ILE A 367 -39.66 -26.35 20.98
C ILE A 367 -39.54 -27.85 21.28
N ASN A 368 -38.34 -28.42 21.22
CA ASN A 368 -38.14 -29.84 21.50
C ASN A 368 -38.55 -30.21 22.93
N LEU A 369 -38.18 -29.39 23.92
CA LEU A 369 -38.61 -29.57 25.31
C LEU A 369 -40.14 -29.50 25.46
N ILE A 370 -40.79 -28.56 24.78
CA ILE A 370 -42.26 -28.44 24.79
C ILE A 370 -42.90 -29.69 24.19
N VAL A 371 -42.42 -30.15 23.03
CA VAL A 371 -42.93 -31.36 22.37
C VAL A 371 -42.71 -32.59 23.26
N TRP A 372 -41.56 -32.70 23.91
CA TRP A 372 -41.27 -33.77 24.85
C TRP A 372 -42.23 -33.76 26.04
N HIS A 373 -42.45 -32.60 26.67
CA HIS A 373 -43.42 -32.45 27.75
C HIS A 373 -44.85 -32.76 27.31
N LEU A 374 -45.28 -32.30 26.13
CA LEU A 374 -46.60 -32.62 25.58
C LEU A 374 -46.74 -34.12 25.27
N GLY A 375 -45.69 -34.75 24.76
CA GLY A 375 -45.66 -36.19 24.52
C GLY A 375 -45.77 -37.00 25.81
N VAL A 376 -45.05 -36.58 26.86
CA VAL A 376 -45.15 -37.19 28.20
C VAL A 376 -46.56 -37.01 28.78
N LEU A 377 -47.15 -35.81 28.69
CA LEU A 377 -48.53 -35.55 29.13
C LEU A 377 -49.56 -36.37 28.36
N PHE A 378 -49.39 -36.52 27.04
CA PHE A 378 -50.25 -37.35 26.20
C PHE A 378 -50.17 -38.82 26.61
N LEU A 379 -48.97 -39.37 26.78
CA LEU A 379 -48.76 -40.74 27.25
C LEU A 379 -49.40 -40.98 28.62
N LEU A 380 -49.23 -40.04 29.56
CA LEU A 380 -49.86 -40.11 30.87
C LEU A 380 -51.40 -40.04 30.78
N SER A 381 -51.97 -39.24 29.88
CA SER A 381 -53.42 -39.14 29.66
C SER A 381 -54.05 -40.36 28.99
N THR A 382 -53.24 -41.25 28.38
CA THR A 382 -53.70 -42.52 27.80
C THR A 382 -53.56 -43.70 28.75
N LEU A 383 -52.90 -43.52 29.91
CA LEU A 383 -52.63 -44.54 30.92
C LEU A 383 -53.56 -44.44 32.15
N PHE A 384 -54.38 -43.40 32.23
CA PHE A 384 -55.47 -43.18 33.19
C PHE A 384 -56.76 -42.90 32.43
#